data_AF-A0A7G6E602-F1
#
_entry.id   AF-A0A7G6E602-F1
#
_cell.length_a   1.000
_cell.length_b   1.000
_cell.length_c   1.000
_cell.angle_alpha   90.00
_cell.angle_beta   90.00
_cell.angle_gamma   90.00
#
_symmetry.space_group_name_H-M   'P 1'
#
loop_
_entity.id
_entity.type
_entity.pdbx_description
1 polymer ?
#
loop_
_entity_poly.entity_id
_entity_poly.type
_entity_poly.pdbx_seq_one_letter_code
_entity_poly.pdbx_strand_id
1 'polypeptide(L)'
;MHDYTKFNGEAEILKVLGHPIRLCIVTGLLGKECNVTTMQQCLKLPQPIISQHLAVLKKKGIIEGGRKGTEISYRVVNEKARAVAELLWNLRGER
;
A
#
# COMPACT_ATOMS: atom_id res chain seq x y z
N MET A 1 -25.29 -17.92 12.78
CA MET A 1 -24.03 -17.73 12.03
C MET A 1 -24.26 -16.53 11.12
N HIS A 2 -23.41 -15.51 11.17
CA HIS A 2 -23.54 -14.36 10.25
C HIS A 2 -23.24 -14.78 8.82
N ASP A 3 -23.90 -14.16 7.84
CA ASP A 3 -23.59 -14.30 6.42
C ASP A 3 -22.13 -13.89 6.16
N TYR A 4 -21.31 -14.85 5.73
CA TYR A 4 -19.86 -14.68 5.53
C TYR A 4 -19.54 -13.73 4.37
N THR A 5 -20.47 -13.54 3.43
CA THR A 5 -20.26 -12.68 2.26
C THR A 5 -20.05 -11.22 2.64
N LYS A 6 -20.49 -10.82 3.84
CA LYS A 6 -20.24 -9.49 4.41
C LYS A 6 -18.75 -9.16 4.57
N PHE A 7 -17.88 -10.17 4.63
CA PHE A 7 -16.42 -10.01 4.74
C PHE A 7 -15.68 -9.97 3.41
N ASN A 8 -16.38 -10.05 2.27
CA ASN A 8 -15.73 -10.10 0.95
C ASN A 8 -14.82 -8.88 0.70
N GLY A 9 -15.21 -7.69 1.18
CA GLY A 9 -14.40 -6.49 1.05
C GLY A 9 -13.12 -6.54 1.89
N GLU A 10 -13.23 -6.95 3.15
CA GLU A 10 -12.10 -7.12 4.06
C GLU A 10 -11.13 -8.20 3.54
N ALA A 11 -11.66 -9.34 3.11
CA ALA A 11 -10.87 -10.43 2.55
C ALA A 11 -10.09 -9.98 1.30
N GLU A 12 -10.69 -9.18 0.43
CA GLU A 12 -10.01 -8.65 -0.74
C GLU A 12 -8.90 -7.65 -0.36
N ILE A 13 -9.12 -6.79 0.64
CA ILE A 13 -8.07 -5.90 1.14
C ILE A 13 -6.90 -6.72 1.68
N LEU A 14 -7.16 -7.72 2.52
CA LEU A 14 -6.14 -8.60 3.07
C LEU A 14 -5.39 -9.36 1.97
N LYS A 15 -6.10 -9.86 0.96
CA LYS A 15 -5.49 -10.52 -0.21
C LYS A 15 -4.56 -9.59 -0.99
N VAL A 16 -4.96 -8.34 -1.16
CA VAL A 16 -4.10 -7.34 -1.82
C VAL A 16 -2.91 -7.01 -0.92
N LEU A 17 -3.09 -6.76 0.37
CA LEU A 17 -1.98 -6.43 1.29
C LEU A 17 -1.05 -7.62 1.59
N GLY A 18 -1.50 -8.86 1.41
CA GLY A 18 -0.78 -10.10 1.66
C GLY A 18 0.38 -10.39 0.70
N HIS A 19 1.20 -9.38 0.40
CA HIS A 19 2.42 -9.48 -0.37
C HIS A 19 3.47 -8.51 0.18
N PRO A 20 4.71 -8.95 0.45
CA PRO A 20 5.70 -8.18 1.18
C PRO A 20 5.98 -6.81 0.56
N ILE A 21 6.15 -6.74 -0.76
CA ILE A 21 6.40 -5.48 -1.46
C ILE A 21 5.22 -4.49 -1.32
N ARG A 22 3.98 -4.97 -1.45
CA ARG A 22 2.79 -4.10 -1.35
C ARG A 22 2.58 -3.61 0.07
N LEU A 23 2.78 -4.49 1.05
CA LEU A 23 2.71 -4.10 2.45
C LEU A 23 3.79 -3.07 2.80
N CYS A 24 5.02 -3.25 2.29
CA CYS A 24 6.11 -2.29 2.49
C CYS A 24 5.80 -0.93 1.84
N ILE A 25 5.29 -0.91 0.60
CA ILE A 25 4.85 0.32 -0.07
C ILE A 25 3.78 1.04 0.75
N VAL A 26 2.70 0.34 1.14
CA VAL A 26 1.59 0.95 1.90
C VAL A 26 2.09 1.48 3.24
N THR A 27 2.91 0.72 3.95
CA THR A 27 3.50 1.13 5.24
C THR A 27 4.38 2.37 5.09
N GLY A 28 5.22 2.43 4.05
CA GLY A 28 6.07 3.59 3.76
C GLY A 28 5.28 4.86 3.43
N LEU A 29 4.03 4.73 3.00
CA LEU A 29 3.13 5.83 2.65
C LEU A 29 2.23 6.30 3.82
N LEU A 30 2.25 5.63 4.98
CA LEU A 30 1.33 5.94 6.11
C LEU A 30 1.52 7.35 6.71
N GLY A 31 2.73 7.92 6.59
CA GLY A 31 3.07 9.22 7.17
C GLY A 31 3.50 10.30 6.16
N LYS A 32 3.61 9.96 4.87
CA LYS A 32 4.09 10.88 3.84
C LYS A 32 3.70 10.42 2.44
N GLU A 33 3.48 11.37 1.55
CA GLU A 33 3.45 11.10 0.12
C GLU A 33 4.87 10.73 -0.36
N CYS A 34 5.01 9.70 -1.20
CA CYS A 34 6.30 9.31 -1.77
C CYS A 34 6.19 8.95 -3.25
N ASN A 35 7.25 9.28 -3.99
CA ASN A 35 7.41 8.94 -5.42
C ASN A 35 8.07 7.56 -5.59
N VAL A 36 8.05 7.06 -6.83
CA VAL A 36 8.62 5.74 -7.20
C VAL A 36 10.13 5.69 -6.98
N THR A 37 10.85 6.79 -7.22
CA THR A 37 12.30 6.89 -7.07
C THR A 37 12.73 6.65 -5.62
N THR A 38 12.00 7.23 -4.65
CA THR A 38 12.23 7.01 -3.21
C THR A 38 11.96 5.55 -2.85
N MET A 39 10.88 4.96 -3.37
CA MET A 39 10.57 3.54 -3.15
C MET A 39 11.65 2.62 -3.72
N GLN A 40 12.22 2.93 -4.89
CA GLN A 40 13.32 2.17 -5.47
C GLN A 40 14.55 2.14 -4.58
N GLN A 41 14.92 3.29 -4.00
CA GLN A 41 16.06 3.40 -3.10
C GLN A 41 15.86 2.61 -1.81
N CYS A 42 14.65 2.66 -1.24
CA CYS A 42 14.32 1.94 0.00
C CYS A 42 14.19 0.43 -0.22
N LEU A 43 13.50 0.01 -1.29
CA LEU A 43 13.20 -1.39 -1.55
C LEU A 43 14.34 -2.13 -2.28
N LYS A 44 15.27 -1.41 -2.90
CA LYS A 44 16.32 -1.95 -3.77
C LYS A 44 15.76 -2.84 -4.89
N LEU A 45 14.60 -2.47 -5.41
CA LEU A 45 13.91 -3.21 -6.48
C LEU A 45 13.91 -2.42 -7.79
N PRO A 46 13.89 -3.10 -8.96
CA PRO A 46 13.73 -2.46 -10.25
C PRO A 46 12.41 -1.68 -10.36
N GLN A 47 12.45 -0.53 -11.06
CA GLN A 47 11.26 0.31 -11.30
C GLN A 47 10.06 -0.45 -11.87
N PRO A 48 10.22 -1.38 -12.86
CA PRO A 48 9.07 -2.09 -13.43
C PRO A 48 8.32 -2.93 -12.39
N ILE A 49 9.04 -3.52 -11.43
CA ILE A 49 8.46 -4.34 -10.36
C ILE A 49 7.63 -3.45 -9.41
N ILE A 50 8.17 -2.31 -9.00
CA ILE A 50 7.46 -1.37 -8.14
C ILE A 50 6.22 -0.81 -8.85
N SER A 51 6.35 -0.40 -10.11
CA SER A 51 5.22 0.08 -10.92
C SER A 51 4.10 -0.94 -11.05
N GLN A 52 4.43 -2.23 -11.20
CA GLN A 52 3.43 -3.30 -11.23
C GLN A 52 2.66 -3.39 -9.90
N HIS A 53 3.37 -3.31 -8.77
CA HIS A 53 2.73 -3.30 -7.46
C HIS A 53 1.86 -2.06 -7.22
N LEU A 54 2.33 -0.88 -7.60
CA LEU A 54 1.57 0.36 -7.53
C LEU A 54 0.31 0.31 -8.40
N ALA A 55 0.38 -0.28 -9.59
CA ALA A 55 -0.77 -0.47 -10.47
C ALA A 55 -1.85 -1.36 -9.82
N VAL A 56 -1.44 -2.46 -9.16
CA VAL A 56 -2.36 -3.34 -8.43
C VAL A 56 -3.01 -2.59 -7.27
N LEU A 57 -2.22 -1.89 -6.44
CA LEU A 57 -2.72 -1.12 -5.30
C LEU A 57 -3.69 -0.01 -5.75
N LYS A 58 -3.36 0.69 -6.83
CA LYS A 58 -4.21 1.74 -7.41
C LYS A 58 -5.51 1.17 -7.97
N LYS A 59 -5.45 0.08 -8.74
CA LYS A 59 -6.63 -0.59 -9.30
C LYS A 59 -7.60 -1.07 -8.22
N LYS A 60 -7.08 -1.42 -7.04
CA LYS A 60 -7.85 -1.88 -5.89
C LYS A 60 -8.29 -0.75 -4.95
N GLY A 61 -8.03 0.51 -5.32
CA GLY A 61 -8.44 1.68 -4.54
C GLY A 61 -7.73 1.79 -3.19
N ILE A 62 -6.57 1.16 -3.02
CA ILE A 62 -5.78 1.27 -1.78
C ILE A 62 -4.97 2.55 -1.76
N ILE A 63 -4.41 2.91 -2.92
CA ILE A 63 -3.64 4.13 -3.11
C ILE A 63 -4.21 4.94 -4.26
N GLU A 64 -3.93 6.24 -4.25
CA GLU A 64 -4.07 7.09 -5.42
C GLU A 64 -2.72 7.71 -5.79
N GLY A 65 -2.62 8.17 -7.04
CA GLY A 65 -1.42 8.83 -7.55
C GLY A 65 -1.78 10.18 -8.15
N GLY A 66 -1.07 11.24 -7.76
CA GLY A 66 -1.20 12.60 -8.26
C GLY A 66 0.09 13.09 -8.89
N ARG A 67 0.01 13.90 -9.94
CA ARG A 67 1.19 14.56 -10.52
C ARG A 67 1.61 15.72 -9.61
N LYS A 68 2.89 15.75 -9.24
CA LYS A 68 3.52 16.86 -8.50
C LYS A 68 4.77 17.26 -9.28
N GLY A 69 4.65 18.28 -10.12
CA GLY A 69 5.68 18.65 -11.10
C GLY A 69 5.82 17.59 -12.19
N THR A 70 7.04 17.08 -12.39
CA THR A 70 7.36 16.05 -13.40
C THR A 70 7.16 14.62 -12.89
N GLU A 71 6.91 14.44 -11.60
CA GLU A 71 6.82 13.12 -10.96
C GLU A 71 5.40 12.77 -10.51
N ILE A 72 5.13 11.47 -10.40
CA ILE A 72 3.90 10.95 -9.80
C ILE A 72 4.18 10.63 -8.33
N SER A 73 3.40 11.23 -7.45
CA SER A 73 3.39 11.01 -6.01
C SER A 73 2.20 10.13 -5.64
N TYR A 74 2.37 9.20 -4.69
CA TYR A 74 1.31 8.32 -4.23
C TYR A 74 0.96 8.56 -2.76
N ARG A 75 -0.31 8.28 -2.40
CA ARG A 75 -0.78 8.26 -1.01
C ARG A 75 -1.81 7.16 -0.78
N VAL A 76 -1.88 6.65 0.45
CA VAL A 76 -2.90 5.67 0.86
C VAL A 76 -4.23 6.40 1.06
N VAL A 77 -5.30 5.86 0.48
CA VAL A 77 -6.66 6.43 0.56
C VAL A 77 -7.68 5.47 1.17
N ASN A 78 -7.32 4.20 1.33
CA ASN A 78 -8.19 3.21 1.95
C ASN A 78 -7.90 3.12 3.45
N GLU A 79 -8.84 3.59 4.26
CA GLU A 79 -8.72 3.64 5.72
C GLU A 79 -8.54 2.25 6.37
N LYS A 80 -9.19 1.21 5.84
CA LYS A 80 -9.02 -0.16 6.36
C LYS A 80 -7.61 -0.68 6.06
N ALA A 81 -7.08 -0.42 4.87
CA ALA A 81 -5.73 -0.80 4.51
C ALA A 81 -4.68 -0.04 5.34
N ARG A 82 -4.93 1.25 5.58
CA ARG A 82 -4.13 2.10 6.48
C ARG A 82 -4.07 1.50 7.88
N ALA A 83 -5.23 1.22 8.49
CA ALA A 83 -5.32 0.66 9.83
C ALA A 83 -4.61 -0.70 9.95
N VAL A 84 -4.74 -1.58 8.95
CA VAL A 84 -4.03 -2.88 8.94
C VAL A 84 -2.50 -2.68 8.89
N ALA A 85 -2.02 -1.78 8.03
CA ALA A 85 -0.58 -1.52 7.92
C ALA A 85 -0.02 -0.87 9.20
N GLU A 86 -0.74 0.09 9.80
CA GLU A 86 -0.38 0.71 11.09
C GLU A 86 -0.34 -0.32 12.22
N LEU A 87 -1.34 -1.21 12.30
CA LEU A 87 -1.36 -2.29 13.28
C LEU A 87 -0.14 -3.21 13.15
N LEU A 88 0.15 -3.68 11.94
CA LEU A 88 1.28 -4.57 11.67
C LEU A 88 2.63 -3.89 11.95
N TRP A 89 2.74 -2.59 11.69
CA TRP A 89 3.91 -1.79 12.06
C TRP A 89 4.10 -1.74 13.58
N ASN A 90 3.04 -1.37 14.31
CA ASN A 90 3.07 -1.27 15.76
C ASN A 90 3.41 -2.60 16.45
N LEU A 91 2.96 -3.73 15.89
CA LEU A 91 3.25 -5.07 16.41
C LEU A 91 4.71 -5.51 16.21
N ARG A 92 5.47 -4.90 15.28
CA ARG A 92 6.91 -5.21 15.09
C ARG A 92 7.79 -4.64 16.20
N GLY A 93 7.30 -3.66 16.97
CA GLY A 93 8.09 -3.02 18.02
C GLY A 93 9.21 -2.11 17.52
N GLU A 94 9.23 -1.78 16.23
CA GLU A 94 10.15 -0.83 15.60
C GLU A 94 9.67 0.60 15.88
N ARG A 95 10.05 1.15 17.05
CA ARG A 95 9.95 2.58 17.36
C ARG A 95 11.30 3.24 17.22
#